data_AF-A0A968HWR1-F1
#
_entry.id   AF-A0A968HWR1-F1
#
_cell.length_a   1.000
_cell.length_b   1.000
_cell.length_c   1.000
_cell.angle_alpha   90.00
_cell.angle_beta   90.00
_cell.angle_gamma   90.00
#
_symmetry.space_group_name_H-M   'P 1'
#
loop_
_entity.id
_entity.type
_entity.pdbx_description
1 polymer ?
#
loop_
_entity_poly.entity_id
_entity_poly.type
_entity_poly.pdbx_seq_one_letter_code
_entity_poly.pdbx_strand_id
1 'polypeptide(L)' 'MSNIQEKIEQELEQAREACDSSGATSGECAAAWDAVEELQAEASHQRSQTNQTKNSLEKYCDDNPDAAECRIYDD' A
#
# COMPACT_ATOMS: atom_id res chain seq x y z
N MET A 1 10.71 1.54 -4.99
CA MET A 1 9.40 1.01 -5.42
C MET A 1 9.50 -0.09 -6.50
N SER A 2 10.66 -0.42 -7.10
CA SER A 2 10.68 -1.43 -8.19
C SER A 2 10.38 -2.85 -7.70
N ASN A 3 10.86 -3.25 -6.52
CA ASN A 3 10.79 -4.64 -6.09
C ASN A 3 9.36 -5.15 -5.81
N ILE A 4 8.46 -4.31 -5.31
CA ILE A 4 7.08 -4.73 -5.03
C ILE A 4 6.24 -4.85 -6.31
N GLN A 5 6.49 -3.96 -7.29
CA GLN A 5 5.78 -4.00 -8.56
C GLN A 5 6.17 -5.24 -9.37
N GLU A 6 7.46 -5.56 -9.41
CA GLU A 6 7.99 -6.80 -10.02
C GLU A 6 7.39 -8.06 -9.37
N LYS A 7 7.28 -8.08 -8.03
CA LYS A 7 6.65 -9.19 -7.31
C LYS A 7 5.16 -9.35 -7.63
N ILE A 8 4.41 -8.24 -7.72
CA ILE A 8 3.00 -8.29 -8.10
C ILE A 8 2.84 -8.88 -9.51
N GLU A 9 3.71 -8.51 -10.45
CA GLU A 9 3.68 -9.06 -11.81
C GLU A 9 3.97 -10.57 -11.82
N GLN A 10 4.95 -11.02 -11.03
CA GLN A 10 5.26 -12.44 -10.88
C GLN A 10 4.11 -13.24 -10.24
N GLU A 11 3.50 -12.73 -9.17
CA GLU A 11 2.38 -13.40 -8.51
C GLU A 11 1.11 -13.39 -9.36
N LEU A 12 0.92 -12.38 -10.22
CA LEU A 12 -0.18 -12.38 -11.19
C LEU A 12 -0.05 -13.51 -12.22
N GLU A 13 1.17 -13.80 -12.68
CA GLU A 13 1.42 -14.92 -13.58
C GLU A 13 1.20 -16.26 -12.86
N GLN A 14 1.74 -16.40 -11.65
CA GLN A 14 1.54 -17.59 -10.82
C GLN A 14 0.07 -17.84 -10.47
N ALA A 15 -0.70 -16.81 -10.13
CA ALA A 15 -2.12 -16.95 -9.84
C ALA A 15 -2.92 -17.42 -11.05
N ARG A 16 -2.60 -16.92 -12.25
CA ARG A 16 -3.22 -17.39 -13.49
C ARG A 16 -2.89 -18.85 -13.76
N GLU A 17 -1.61 -19.23 -13.68
CA GLU A 17 -1.17 -20.61 -13.85
C GLU A 17 -1.79 -21.57 -12.82
N ALA A 18 -1.89 -21.14 -11.56
CA ALA A 18 -2.54 -21.89 -10.50
C ALA A 18 -4.02 -22.13 -10.82
N CYS A 19 -4.75 -21.09 -11.23
CA CYS A 19 -6.15 -21.21 -11.62
C CYS A 19 -6.38 -22.05 -12.88
N ASP A 20 -5.49 -21.95 -13.88
CA ASP A 20 -5.58 -22.73 -15.12
C ASP A 20 -5.30 -24.22 -14.86
N SER A 21 -4.41 -24.54 -13.90
CA SER A 21 -4.02 -25.92 -13.58
C SER A 21 -4.92 -26.60 -12.55
N SER A 22 -5.35 -25.89 -11.50
CA SER A 22 -6.18 -26.43 -10.41
C SER A 22 -7.68 -26.18 -10.60
N GLY A 23 -8.06 -25.29 -11.53
CA GLY A 23 -9.43 -24.88 -11.80
C GLY A 23 -9.79 -23.55 -11.14
N ALA A 24 -10.59 -22.73 -11.83
CA ALA A 24 -10.89 -21.36 -11.43
C ALA A 24 -11.63 -21.20 -10.09
N THR A 25 -12.23 -22.26 -9.56
CA THR A 25 -12.93 -22.26 -8.26
C THR A 25 -12.23 -23.13 -7.22
N SER A 26 -10.98 -23.54 -7.48
CA SER A 26 -10.19 -24.32 -6.52
C SER A 26 -9.73 -23.45 -5.34
N GLY A 27 -9.40 -24.10 -4.24
CA GLY A 27 -8.77 -23.42 -3.11
C GLY A 27 -7.37 -22.90 -3.43
N GLU A 28 -6.61 -23.58 -4.30
CA GLU A 28 -5.29 -23.12 -4.73
C GLU A 28 -5.36 -21.85 -5.57
N CYS A 29 -6.34 -21.76 -6.48
CA CYS A 29 -6.61 -20.55 -7.26
C CYS A 29 -6.96 -19.38 -6.34
N ALA A 30 -7.85 -19.60 -5.36
CA ALA A 30 -8.23 -18.57 -4.39
C ALA A 30 -7.03 -18.10 -3.57
N ALA A 31 -6.23 -19.02 -3.02
CA ALA A 31 -5.06 -18.67 -2.22
C ALA A 31 -3.98 -17.92 -3.03
N ALA A 32 -3.82 -18.23 -4.31
CA ALA A 32 -2.89 -17.50 -5.17
C ALA A 32 -3.37 -16.06 -5.46
N TRP A 33 -4.68 -15.86 -5.62
CA TRP A 33 -5.24 -14.52 -5.74
C TRP A 33 -5.19 -13.72 -4.43
N ASP A 34 -5.40 -14.37 -3.28
CA ASP A 34 -5.22 -13.73 -1.97
C ASP A 34 -3.80 -13.15 -1.82
N ALA A 35 -2.77 -13.91 -2.26
CA ALA A 35 -1.39 -13.43 -2.23
C ALA A 35 -1.17 -12.17 -3.12
N VAL A 36 -1.82 -12.11 -4.28
CA VAL A 36 -1.78 -10.94 -5.16
C VAL A 36 -2.47 -9.74 -4.50
N GLU A 37 -3.65 -9.94 -3.88
CA GLU A 37 -4.39 -8.88 -3.19
C GLU A 37 -3.56 -8.28 -2.04
N GLU A 38 -2.91 -9.11 -1.22
CA GLU A 38 -2.06 -8.65 -0.12
C GLU A 38 -0.87 -7.82 -0.62
N LEU A 39 -0.21 -8.24 -1.70
CA LEU A 39 0.88 -7.46 -2.29
C LEU A 39 0.40 -6.13 -2.86
N GLN A 40 -0.78 -6.10 -3.46
CA GLN A 40 -1.38 -4.84 -3.96
C GLN A 40 -1.76 -3.91 -2.80
N ALA A 41 -2.29 -4.45 -1.70
CA ALA A 41 -2.58 -3.70 -0.50
C ALA A 41 -1.32 -3.05 0.10
N GLU A 42 -0.23 -3.81 0.22
CA GLU A 42 1.06 -3.30 0.68
C GLU A 42 1.63 -2.25 -0.28
N ALA A 43 1.52 -2.44 -1.60
CA ALA A 43 1.93 -1.43 -2.58
C ALA A 43 1.13 -0.12 -2.44
N SER A 44 -0.18 -0.21 -2.17
CA SER A 44 -1.02 0.95 -1.86
C SER A 44 -0.57 1.63 -0.57
N HIS A 45 -0.25 0.86 0.47
CA HIS A 45 0.23 1.39 1.74
C HIS A 45 1.58 2.12 1.58
N GLN A 46 2.53 1.56 0.84
CA GLN A 46 3.81 2.23 0.58
C GLN A 46 3.62 3.54 -0.19
N ARG A 47 2.69 3.56 -1.17
CA ARG A 47 2.35 4.78 -1.90
C ARG A 47 1.72 5.82 -0.98
N SER A 48 0.81 5.43 -0.08
CA SER A 48 0.18 6.36 0.86
C SER A 48 1.21 6.98 1.81
N GLN A 49 2.14 6.19 2.35
CA GLN A 49 3.26 6.69 3.17
C GLN A 49 4.16 7.67 2.41
N THR A 50 4.47 7.37 1.14
CA THR A 50 5.28 8.28 0.31
C THR A 50 4.56 9.60 0.03
N ASN A 51 3.24 9.55 -0.13
CA ASN A 51 2.41 10.74 -0.36
C ASN A 51 2.13 11.56 0.90
N GLN A 52 2.50 11.09 2.10
CA GLN A 52 2.46 11.85 3.35
C GLN A 52 3.64 12.82 3.50
N THR A 53 4.12 13.38 2.40
CA THR A 53 5.14 14.43 2.47
C THR A 53 4.51 15.67 3.08
N LYS A 54 4.85 15.97 4.34
CA LYS A 54 4.36 17.17 5.02
C LYS A 54 4.58 18.41 4.16
N ASN A 55 3.52 19.18 3.96
CA ASN A 55 3.58 20.48 3.31
C ASN A 55 4.36 21.48 4.18
N SER A 56 4.62 22.67 3.65
CA SER A 56 5.45 23.67 4.35
C SER A 56 4.86 24.11 5.69
N LEU A 57 3.53 24.20 5.81
CA LEU A 57 2.85 24.55 7.05
C LEU A 57 2.93 23.42 8.07
N GLU A 58 2.66 22.17 7.65
CA GLU A 58 2.75 21.00 8.53
C GLU A 58 4.14 20.85 9.14
N LYS A 59 5.20 20.99 8.34
CA LYS A 59 6.59 20.98 8.84
C LYS A 59 6.86 22.13 9.80
N TYR A 60 6.41 23.33 9.46
CA TYR A 60 6.59 24.50 10.32
C TYR A 60 5.91 24.32 11.68
N CYS A 61 4.71 23.76 11.71
CA CYS A 61 3.96 23.51 12.94
C CYS A 61 4.52 22.37 13.78
N ASP A 62 5.18 21.37 13.20
CA ASP A 62 5.95 20.38 13.98
C ASP A 62 7.09 21.04 14.77
N ASP A 63 7.80 21.96 14.13
CA ASP A 63 8.97 22.64 14.72
C ASP A 63 8.58 23.80 15.64
N ASN A 64 7.40 24.41 15.43
CA ASN A 64 6.90 25.60 16.13
C ASN A 64 5.43 25.41 16.58
N PRO A 65 5.15 24.49 17.51
CA PRO A 65 3.77 24.16 17.91
C PRO A 65 3.04 25.32 18.60
N ASP A 66 3.78 26.29 19.15
CA ASP A 66 3.24 27.48 19.81
C ASP A 66 3.06 28.68 18.89
N ALA A 67 3.42 28.57 17.60
CA ALA A 67 3.16 29.61 16.60
C ALA A 67 1.66 29.87 16.45
N ALA A 68 1.28 31.10 16.10
CA ALA A 68 -0.13 31.49 16.06
C ALA A 68 -0.95 30.65 15.05
N GLU A 69 -0.30 30.22 13.97
CA GLU A 69 -0.83 29.39 12.90
C GLU A 69 -0.96 27.91 13.27
N CYS A 70 -0.38 27.48 14.39
CA CYS A 70 -0.19 26.06 14.74
C CYS A 70 -0.82 25.63 16.07
N ARG A 71 -1.34 26.58 16.87
CA ARG A 71 -2.00 26.27 18.15
C ARG A 71 -3.29 25.49 17.91
N ILE A 72 -3.35 24.28 18.45
CA ILE A 72 -4.56 23.46 18.54
C ILE A 72 -5.09 23.57 19.97
N TYR A 73 -6.38 23.87 20.11
CA TYR A 73 -7.07 23.91 21.39
C TYR A 73 -8.01 22.71 21.46
N ASP A 74 -7.90 21.90 22.52
CA ASP A 74 -8.88 20.86 22.81
C ASP A 74 -10.12 21.51 23.45
N ASP A 75 -11.30 21.25 22.88
CA ASP A 75 -12.61 21.68 23.40
C ASP A 75 -13.17 20.70 24.46
#